data_AF-A0A7J4M316-F1
#
_entry.id   AF-A0A7J4M316-F1
#
_cell.length_a   1.000
_cell.length_b   1.000
_cell.length_c   1.000
_cell.angle_alpha   90.00
_cell.angle_beta   90.00
_cell.angle_gamma   90.00
#
_symmetry.space_group_name_H-M   'P 1'
#
loop_
_entity.id
_entity.type
_entity.pdbx_description
1 polymer ?
#
loop_
_entity_poly.entity_id
_entity_poly.type
_entity_poly.pdbx_seq_one_letter_code
_entity_poly.pdbx_strand_id
1 'polypeptide(L)' 'MKNTLIPLDMFFVDSKGMIITIRENVPPCRADPCPLYSSDGKILYTIETNAGYAKLHGLKAGSRVIVPNVQAQ' A
#
# COMPACT_ATOMS: atom_id res chain seq x y z
N MET A 1 6.46 3.62 8.32
CA MET A 1 6.69 5.02 7.91
C MET A 1 7.74 5.72 8.78
N LYS A 2 8.87 5.07 9.08
CA LYS A 2 9.98 5.72 9.81
C LYS A 2 10.68 6.69 8.84
N ASN A 3 10.90 7.93 9.26
CA ASN A 3 11.50 8.98 8.44
C ASN A 3 10.74 9.31 7.13
N THR A 4 9.50 8.87 6.98
CA THR A 4 8.63 9.26 5.87
C THR A 4 7.94 10.59 6.25
N LEU A 5 8.18 11.66 5.48
CA LEU A 5 7.73 13.01 5.84
C LEU A 5 6.31 13.35 5.40
N ILE A 6 5.71 12.53 4.54
CA ILE A 6 4.35 12.73 4.01
C ILE A 6 3.47 11.54 4.40
N PRO A 7 2.15 11.75 4.58
CA PRO A 7 1.22 10.64 4.76
C PRO A 7 1.04 9.89 3.43
N LEU A 8 0.91 8.56 3.50
CA LEU A 8 0.79 7.70 2.34
C LEU A 8 -0.43 6.79 2.41
N ASP A 9 -0.95 6.41 1.24
CA ASP A 9 -1.76 5.20 1.09
C ASP A 9 -0.85 4.03 0.72
N MET A 10 -0.97 2.90 1.40
CA MET A 10 -0.25 1.66 1.12
C MET A 10 -1.19 0.61 0.53
N PHE A 11 -0.88 0.11 -0.66
CA PHE A 11 -1.60 -0.97 -1.32
C PHE A 11 -0.78 -2.25 -1.24
N PHE A 12 -1.33 -3.25 -0.57
CA PHE A 12 -0.74 -4.58 -0.46
C PHE A 12 -1.33 -5.49 -1.53
N VAL A 13 -0.49 -6.02 -2.43
CA VAL A 13 -0.91 -6.64 -3.70
C VAL A 13 -0.37 -8.06 -3.80
N ASP A 14 -1.23 -9.01 -4.19
CA ASP A 14 -0.84 -10.40 -4.41
C ASP A 14 -0.04 -10.59 -5.72
N SER A 15 0.43 -11.82 -5.94
CA SER A 15 1.21 -12.18 -7.14
C SER A 15 0.42 -12.10 -8.45
N LYS A 16 -0.92 -11.99 -8.38
CA LYS A 16 -1.81 -11.84 -9.54
C LYS A 16 -2.19 -10.38 -9.79
N GLY A 17 -1.61 -9.44 -9.04
CA GLY A 17 -1.90 -8.01 -9.14
C GLY A 17 -3.19 -7.60 -8.44
N MET A 18 -3.79 -8.44 -7.59
CA MET A 18 -4.99 -8.09 -6.84
C MET A 18 -4.63 -7.37 -5.55
N ILE A 19 -5.25 -6.22 -5.30
CA ILE A 19 -5.12 -5.51 -4.03
C ILE A 19 -5.84 -6.31 -2.94
N ILE A 20 -5.10 -6.76 -1.95
CA ILE A 20 -5.60 -7.53 -0.79
C ILE A 20 -6.03 -6.57 0.32
N THR A 21 -5.19 -5.59 0.63
CA THR A 21 -5.42 -4.64 1.72
C THR A 21 -4.99 -3.25 1.28
N ILE A 22 -5.74 -2.23 1.67
CA ILE A 22 -5.34 -0.82 1.57
C ILE A 22 -5.24 -0.27 2.99
N ARG A 23 -4.11 0.36 3.31
CA ARG A 23 -4.00 1.21 4.51
C ARG A 23 -3.97 2.65 4.03
N GLU A 24 -5.09 3.34 4.20
CA GLU A 24 -5.26 4.72 3.75
C GLU A 24 -4.73 5.72 4.79
N ASN A 25 -4.21 6.85 4.33
CA ASN A 25 -3.78 7.99 5.14
C ASN A 25 -2.84 7.62 6.29
N VAL A 26 -1.91 6.69 6.05
CA VAL A 26 -0.91 6.29 7.05
C VAL A 26 0.01 7.48 7.35
N PRO A 27 0.04 7.98 8.59
CA PRO A 27 0.82 9.18 8.90
C PRO A 27 2.32 8.88 9.03
N PRO A 28 3.18 9.92 8.93
CA PRO A 28 4.54 9.86 9.43
C PRO A 28 4.61 9.26 10.84
N CYS A 29 5.59 8.39 11.07
CA CYS A 29 5.83 7.82 12.39
C CYS A 29 6.28 8.91 13.37
N ARG A 30 5.69 8.91 14.58
CA ARG A 30 5.97 9.94 15.60
C ARG A 30 7.03 9.53 16.63
N ALA A 31 7.23 8.23 16.84
CA ALA A 31 8.18 7.70 17.82
C ALA A 31 8.63 6.29 17.43
N ASP A 32 9.87 5.94 17.80
CA ASP A 32 10.38 4.58 17.69
C ASP A 32 9.96 3.75 18.92
N PRO A 33 9.53 2.48 18.73
CA PRO A 33 9.36 1.79 17.46
C PRO A 33 8.11 2.26 16.68
N CYS A 34 8.23 2.34 15.37
CA CYS A 34 7.11 2.69 14.51
C CYS A 34 6.05 1.58 14.45
N PRO A 35 4.77 1.92 14.23
CA PRO A 35 3.73 0.92 13.98
C PRO A 35 4.06 0.06 12.77
N LEU A 36 3.70 -1.22 12.86
CA LEU A 36 3.75 -2.16 11.76
C LEU A 36 2.43 -2.13 10.99
N TYR A 37 2.54 -2.09 9.66
CA TYR A 37 1.39 -2.09 8.76
C TYR A 37 1.42 -3.39 7.96
N SER A 38 0.52 -4.31 8.28
CA SER A 38 0.44 -5.62 7.64
C SER A 38 -0.72 -5.72 6.65
N SER A 39 -0.55 -6.60 5.68
CA SER A 39 -1.61 -7.12 4.83
C SER A 39 -2.45 -8.16 5.58
N ASP A 40 -3.71 -8.31 5.20
CA ASP A 40 -4.62 -9.33 5.73
C ASP A 40 -4.45 -10.70 5.03
N GLY A 41 -3.56 -10.78 4.03
CA GLY A 41 -3.24 -11.99 3.28
C GLY A 41 -1.86 -12.01 2.64
N LYS A 42 -1.53 -13.10 1.93
CA LYS A 42 -0.25 -13.25 1.22
C LYS A 42 -0.14 -12.22 0.10
N ILE A 43 1.01 -11.55 0.04
CA ILE A 43 1.30 -10.52 -0.95
C ILE A 43 2.66 -10.74 -1.58
N LEU A 44 2.84 -10.13 -2.74
CA LEU A 44 4.11 -10.07 -3.45
C LEU A 44 4.63 -8.64 -3.57
N TYR A 45 3.73 -7.64 -3.61
CA TYR A 45 4.11 -6.24 -3.80
C TYR A 45 3.45 -5.31 -2.78
N THR A 46 4.12 -4.20 -2.50
CA THR A 46 3.57 -3.03 -1.82
C THR A 46 3.73 -1.82 -2.72
N ILE A 47 2.66 -1.06 -2.92
CA ILE A 47 2.68 0.19 -3.68
C ILE A 47 2.34 1.32 -2.71
N GLU A 48 3.11 2.39 -2.74
CA GLU A 48 2.90 3.57 -1.91
C GLU A 48 2.55 4.77 -2.79
N THR A 49 1.54 5.53 -2.39
CA THR A 49 1.12 6.77 -3.07
C THR A 49 0.85 7.85 -2.04
N ASN A 50 0.72 9.11 -2.47
CA ASN A 50 0.27 10.18 -1.58
C ASN A 50 -1.08 9.83 -0.94
N ALA A 51 -1.24 10.15 0.34
CA ALA A 51 -2.47 9.88 1.08
C ALA A 51 -3.72 10.42 0.37
N GLY A 52 -4.78 9.61 0.37
CA GLY A 52 -6.06 9.93 -0.26
C GLY A 52 -6.17 9.55 -1.73
N TYR A 53 -5.11 9.02 -2.35
CA TYR A 53 -5.14 8.51 -3.73
C TYR A 53 -6.18 7.40 -3.90
N ALA A 54 -6.28 6.46 -2.94
CA ALA A 54 -7.25 5.37 -3.01
C ALA A 54 -8.68 5.91 -3.09
N LYS A 55 -9.02 6.84 -2.19
CA LYS A 55 -10.32 7.51 -2.15
C LYS A 55 -10.59 8.33 -3.41
N LEU A 56 -9.62 9.11 -3.87
CA LEU A 56 -9.76 9.95 -5.07
C LEU A 56 -10.12 9.11 -6.31
N HIS A 57 -9.55 7.92 -6.43
CA HIS A 57 -9.74 7.03 -7.58
C HIS A 57 -10.73 5.88 -7.34
N GLY A 58 -11.40 5.84 -6.18
CA GLY A 58 -12.36 4.78 -5.85
C GLY A 58 -11.75 3.37 -5.78
N LEU A 59 -10.46 3.27 -5.41
CA LEU A 59 -9.75 2.01 -5.29
C LEU A 59 -10.14 1.29 -3.98
N LYS A 60 -10.22 -0.04 -4.04
CA LYS A 60 -10.61 -0.88 -2.91
C LYS A 60 -9.94 -2.25 -3.00
N ALA A 61 -10.01 -3.03 -1.92
CA ALA A 61 -9.64 -4.44 -1.99
C ALA A 61 -10.40 -5.13 -3.14
N GLY A 62 -9.69 -5.97 -3.90
CA GLY A 62 -10.18 -6.58 -5.14
C GLY A 62 -9.91 -5.78 -6.42
N SER A 63 -9.55 -4.48 -6.32
CA SER A 63 -9.04 -3.73 -7.47
C SER A 63 -7.75 -4.37 -8.01
N ARG A 64 -7.47 -4.20 -9.30
CA ARG A 64 -6.28 -4.76 -9.96
C ARG A 64 -5.23 -3.70 -10.26
N VAL A 65 -3.99 -4.06 -10.03
CA VAL A 65 -2.80 -3.34 -10.46
C VAL A 65 -2.24 -4.03 -11.69
N ILE A 66 -1.89 -3.23 -12.70
CA ILE A 66 -1.16 -3.68 -13.88
C ILE A 66 0.16 -2.92 -13.90
N VAL A 67 1.27 -3.64 -13.74
CA VAL A 67 2.60 -3.07 -13.91
C VAL A 67 3.23 -3.73 -15.15
N PRO A 68 3.19 -3.07 -16.32
CA PRO A 68 3.47 -3.72 -17.60
C PRO A 68 4.90 -4.27 -17.74
N ASN A 69 5.84 -3.82 -16.92
CA ASN A 69 7.26 -4.18 -17.00
C ASN A 69 7.86 -4.65 -15.67
N VAL A 70 7.05 -5.15 -14.74
CA VAL A 70 7.57 -5.75 -13.49
C VAL A 70 7.28 -7.24 -13.51
N GLN A 71 8.36 -8.03 -13.48
CA GLN A 71 8.30 -9.49 -13.33
C GLN A 71 8.58 -9.84 -11.88
N ALA A 72 7.77 -10.75 -11.33
CA ALA A 72 8.07 -11.40 -10.07
C ALA A 72 9.41 -12.14 -10.21
N GLN A 73 10.39 -11.82 -9.36
CA GLN A 73 11.60 -12.62 -9.21
C GLN A 73 11.29 -13.90 -8.42
#